data_AF-A0AB72U9Q1-F1
#
_entry.id   AF-A0AB72U9Q1-F1
#
_cell.length_a   1.000
_cell.length_b   1.000
_cell.length_c   1.000
_cell.angle_alpha   90.00
_cell.angle_beta   90.00
_cell.angle_gamma   90.00
#
_symmetry.space_group_name_H-M   'P 1'
#
loop_
_entity.id
_entity.type
_entity.pdbx_description
1 polymer ?
#
loop_
_entity_poly.entity_id
_entity_poly.type
_entity_poly.pdbx_seq_one_letter_code
_entity_poly.pdbx_strand_id
1 'polypeptide(L)'
;MSPEQFKPDQFKKDLKRVLSLITASQRFVDDGKVVELNTLETKISDLCVQARAMSSDQRREVAPLLAALTDDLARLETTMHKEYSELQRQLRGLSNNAQATNAYANAARTTR
;
A
#
# COMPACT_ATOMS: atom_id res chain seq x y z
N MET A 1 -25.13 29.21 4.22
CA MET A 1 -23.89 28.44 4.42
C MET A 1 -22.85 29.04 3.49
N SER A 2 -21.78 29.64 4.03
CA SER A 2 -20.68 30.17 3.20
C SER A 2 -19.96 29.02 2.50
N PRO A 3 -19.60 29.14 1.21
CA PRO A 3 -18.73 28.17 0.57
C PRO A 3 -17.37 28.26 1.27
N GLU A 4 -16.94 27.19 1.92
CA GLU A 4 -15.53 27.04 2.29
C GLU A 4 -14.73 27.24 1.00
N GLN A 5 -13.98 28.34 0.93
CA GLN A 5 -13.15 28.65 -0.22
C GLN A 5 -12.19 27.48 -0.40
N PHE A 6 -12.37 26.72 -1.47
CA PHE A 6 -11.37 25.77 -1.93
C PHE A 6 -10.03 26.50 -2.00
N LYS A 7 -9.01 25.95 -1.34
CA LYS A 7 -7.63 26.48 -1.32
C LYS A 7 -6.75 25.55 -2.15
N PRO A 8 -6.57 25.83 -3.47
CA PRO A 8 -5.82 24.95 -4.38
C PRO A 8 -4.42 24.60 -3.86
N ASP A 9 -3.74 25.57 -3.23
CA ASP A 9 -2.41 25.37 -2.68
C ASP A 9 -2.39 24.42 -1.48
N GLN A 10 -3.44 24.44 -0.66
CA GLN A 10 -3.55 23.52 0.47
C GLN A 10 -3.82 22.10 -0.02
N PHE A 11 -4.75 21.95 -0.98
CA PHE A 11 -5.02 20.67 -1.62
C PHE A 11 -3.76 20.06 -2.23
N LYS A 12 -2.99 20.85 -3.00
CA LYS A 12 -1.72 20.40 -3.60
C LYS A 12 -0.69 20.00 -2.54
N LYS A 13 -0.60 20.73 -1.41
CA LYS A 13 0.30 20.38 -0.30
C LYS A 13 -0.10 19.06 0.34
N ASP A 14 -1.39 18.86 0.59
CA ASP A 14 -1.88 17.63 1.22
C ASP A 14 -1.75 16.42 0.29
N LEU A 15 -2.00 16.61 -1.01
CA LEU A 15 -1.73 15.59 -2.03
C LEU A 15 -0.26 15.21 -2.09
N LYS A 16 0.67 16.18 -2.08
CA LYS A 16 2.11 15.91 -2.02
C LYS A 16 2.50 15.12 -0.77
N ARG A 17 1.91 15.43 0.39
CA ARG A 17 2.15 14.68 1.63
C ARG A 17 1.69 13.23 1.50
N VAL A 18 0.54 12.99 0.87
CA VAL A 18 0.04 11.64 0.61
C VAL A 18 0.96 10.87 -0.32
N LEU A 19 1.43 11.47 -1.41
CA LEU A 19 2.40 10.83 -2.33
C LEU A 19 3.70 10.44 -1.60
N SER A 20 4.21 11.32 -0.73
CA SER A 20 5.38 11.00 0.10
C SER A 20 5.12 9.85 1.08
N LEU A 21 3.92 9.77 1.67
CA LEU A 21 3.53 8.66 2.55
C LEU A 21 3.46 7.35 1.76
N ILE A 22 2.87 7.35 0.56
CA ILE A 22 2.83 6.15 -0.30
C ILE A 22 4.25 5.67 -0.62
N THR A 23 5.14 6.60 -0.97
CA THR A 23 6.54 6.27 -1.26
C THR A 23 7.26 5.68 -0.03
N ALA A 24 7.00 6.22 1.16
CA ALA A 24 7.56 5.67 2.39
C ALA A 24 6.99 4.28 2.71
N SER A 25 5.68 4.09 2.54
CA SER A 25 5.01 2.81 2.71
C SER A 25 5.55 1.75 1.76
N GLN A 26 5.77 2.09 0.49
CA GLN A 26 6.39 1.17 -0.48
C GLN A 26 7.75 0.66 0.02
N ARG A 27 8.63 1.57 0.47
CA ARG A 27 9.94 1.18 1.01
C ARG A 27 9.83 0.28 2.24
N PHE A 28 8.86 0.53 3.12
CA PHE A 28 8.65 -0.33 4.27
C PHE A 28 8.15 -1.72 3.88
N VAL A 29 7.24 -1.82 2.90
CA VAL A 29 6.79 -3.10 2.38
C VAL A 29 7.97 -3.83 1.72
N ASP A 30 8.78 -3.15 0.91
CA ASP A 30 9.99 -3.72 0.29
C ASP A 30 11.01 -4.23 1.34
N ASP A 31 11.09 -3.56 2.50
CA ASP A 31 11.91 -3.99 3.64
C ASP A 31 11.28 -5.16 4.44
N GLY A 32 10.12 -5.68 4.03
CA GLY A 32 9.36 -6.71 4.74
C GLY A 32 8.70 -6.24 6.05
N LYS A 33 8.57 -4.92 6.24
CA LYS A 33 7.94 -4.33 7.43
C LYS A 33 6.44 -4.23 7.27
N VAL A 34 5.73 -4.37 8.40
CA VAL A 34 4.29 -4.14 8.46
C VAL A 34 4.01 -2.64 8.34
N VAL A 35 3.09 -2.27 7.46
CA VAL A 35 2.66 -0.89 7.24
C VAL A 35 1.22 -0.72 7.71
N GLU A 36 0.98 0.34 8.48
CA GLU A 36 -0.34 0.80 8.89
C GLU A 36 -0.92 1.70 7.79
N LEU A 37 -2.08 1.35 7.23
CA LEU A 37 -2.65 2.05 6.09
C LEU A 37 -3.85 2.95 6.43
N ASN A 38 -4.45 2.88 7.63
CA ASN A 38 -5.63 3.67 7.95
C ASN A 38 -5.34 5.17 7.86
N THR A 39 -4.13 5.59 8.26
CA THR A 39 -3.72 6.99 8.15
C THR A 39 -3.67 7.44 6.68
N LEU A 40 -3.21 6.57 5.79
CA LEU A 40 -3.14 6.83 4.36
C LEU A 40 -4.55 6.88 3.74
N GLU A 41 -5.39 5.90 4.08
CA GLU A 41 -6.78 5.81 3.63
C GLU A 41 -7.60 7.04 4.03
N THR A 42 -7.47 7.49 5.29
CA THR A 42 -8.17 8.67 5.80
C THR A 42 -7.80 9.92 4.99
N LYS A 43 -6.50 10.13 4.75
CA LYS A 43 -6.01 11.30 3.98
C LYS A 43 -6.45 11.26 2.52
N ILE A 44 -6.47 10.07 1.90
CA ILE A 44 -6.97 9.91 0.53
C ILE A 44 -8.46 10.18 0.47
N SER A 45 -9.24 9.70 1.45
CA SER A 45 -10.66 9.97 1.56
C SER A 45 -10.96 11.47 1.62
N ASP A 46 -10.22 12.20 2.47
CA ASP A 46 -10.34 13.66 2.59
C ASP A 46 -10.03 14.38 1.27
N LEU A 47 -8.96 13.96 0.57
CA LEU A 47 -8.62 14.50 -0.75
C LEU A 47 -9.71 14.22 -1.78
N CYS A 48 -10.31 13.03 -1.76
CA CYS A 48 -11.42 12.67 -2.65
C CYS A 48 -12.68 13.50 -2.38
N VAL A 49 -12.95 13.84 -1.11
CA VAL A 49 -14.05 14.75 -0.75
C VAL A 49 -13.77 16.16 -1.29
N GLN A 50 -12.57 16.68 -1.06
CA GLN A 50 -12.16 18.01 -1.57
C GLN A 50 -12.19 18.09 -3.10
N ALA A 51 -11.71 17.05 -3.79
CA ALA A 51 -11.70 16.98 -5.25
C ALA A 51 -13.11 16.99 -5.86
N ARG A 52 -14.09 16.38 -5.18
CA ARG A 52 -15.50 16.41 -5.61
C ARG A 52 -16.13 17.80 -5.51
N ALA A 53 -15.66 18.64 -4.59
CA ALA A 53 -16.16 20.00 -4.41
C ALA A 53 -15.54 21.01 -5.41
N MET A 54 -14.57 20.61 -6.24
CA MET A 54 -13.87 21.52 -7.15
C MET A 54 -14.69 21.91 -8.38
N SER A 55 -14.46 23.14 -8.85
CA SER A 55 -14.94 23.63 -10.16
C SER A 55 -14.23 22.91 -11.33
N SER A 56 -14.75 23.07 -12.55
CA SER A 56 -14.15 22.46 -13.76
C SER A 56 -12.70 22.91 -13.98
N ASP A 57 -12.39 24.19 -13.75
CA ASP A 57 -11.06 24.74 -13.97
C ASP A 57 -10.07 24.23 -12.91
N GLN A 58 -10.49 24.18 -11.65
CA GLN A 58 -9.71 23.61 -10.55
C GLN A 58 -9.43 22.12 -10.79
N ARG A 59 -10.41 21.36 -11.29
CA ARG A 59 -10.24 19.95 -11.64
C ARG A 59 -9.19 19.75 -12.74
N ARG A 60 -9.22 20.58 -13.80
CA ARG A 60 -8.21 20.50 -14.87
C ARG A 60 -6.80 20.74 -14.34
N GLU A 61 -6.64 21.66 -13.41
CA GLU A 61 -5.35 21.99 -12.82
C GLU A 61 -4.79 20.84 -11.95
N VAL A 62 -5.63 20.15 -11.18
CA VAL A 62 -5.17 19.08 -10.27
C VAL A 62 -5.22 17.68 -10.88
N ALA A 63 -5.89 17.50 -12.02
CA ALA A 63 -6.06 16.19 -12.66
C ALA A 63 -4.75 15.41 -12.85
N PRO A 64 -3.63 16.01 -13.30
CA PRO A 64 -2.36 15.28 -13.42
C PRO A 64 -1.85 14.74 -12.08
N LEU A 65 -2.07 15.48 -10.98
CA LEU A 65 -1.63 15.07 -9.65
C LEU A 65 -2.51 13.94 -9.09
N LEU A 66 -3.80 13.97 -9.38
CA LEU A 66 -4.73 12.88 -9.03
C LEU A 66 -4.43 11.62 -9.83
N ALA A 67 -4.06 11.74 -11.11
CA ALA A 67 -3.62 10.60 -11.92
C ALA A 67 -2.35 9.97 -11.32
N ALA A 68 -1.35 10.80 -10.94
CA ALA A 68 -0.16 10.31 -10.27
C ALA A 68 -0.48 9.59 -8.94
N LEU A 69 -1.46 10.06 -8.17
CA LEU A 69 -1.92 9.35 -6.97
C LEU A 69 -2.47 7.97 -7.29
N THR A 70 -3.29 7.84 -8.34
CA THR A 70 -3.81 6.53 -8.77
C THR A 70 -2.68 5.59 -9.18
N ASP A 71 -1.71 6.07 -9.96
CA ASP A 71 -0.57 5.27 -10.38
C ASP A 71 0.29 4.82 -9.19
N ASP A 72 0.52 5.70 -8.22
CA ASP A 72 1.30 5.42 -7.01
C ASP A 72 0.61 4.38 -6.12
N LEU A 73 -0.72 4.45 -5.99
CA LEU A 73 -1.52 3.47 -5.26
C LEU A 73 -1.51 2.10 -5.95
N ALA A 74 -1.65 2.06 -7.27
CA ALA A 74 -1.57 0.80 -8.04
C ALA A 74 -0.20 0.13 -7.88
N ARG A 75 0.89 0.92 -7.83
CA ARG A 75 2.23 0.40 -7.55
C ARG A 75 2.34 -0.14 -6.13
N LEU A 76 1.84 0.59 -5.12
CA LEU A 76 1.84 0.11 -3.73
C LEU A 76 1.07 -1.21 -3.61
N GLU A 77 -0.12 -1.30 -4.21
CA GLU A 77 -0.91 -2.52 -4.24
C GLU A 77 -0.14 -3.69 -4.87
N THR A 78 0.51 -3.46 -6.01
CA THR A 78 1.33 -4.48 -6.69
C THR A 78 2.46 -4.97 -5.80
N THR A 79 3.19 -4.06 -5.15
CA THR A 79 4.27 -4.39 -4.22
C THR A 79 3.75 -5.22 -3.03
N MET A 80 2.63 -4.82 -2.43
CA MET A 80 2.02 -5.57 -1.33
C MET A 80 1.62 -6.99 -1.72
N HIS A 81 1.03 -7.17 -2.91
CA HIS A 81 0.67 -8.50 -3.41
C HIS A 81 1.89 -9.37 -3.67
N LYS A 82 2.97 -8.78 -4.20
CA LYS A 82 4.24 -9.48 -4.40
C LYS A 82 4.80 -9.98 -3.07
N GLU A 83 4.94 -9.09 -2.08
CA GLU A 83 5.47 -9.47 -0.77
C GLU A 83 4.60 -10.48 -0.04
N TYR A 84 3.28 -10.36 -0.14
CA TYR A 84 2.36 -11.36 0.39
C TYR A 84 2.57 -12.75 -0.25
N SER A 85 2.74 -12.80 -1.58
CA SER A 85 3.04 -14.05 -2.31
C SER A 85 4.38 -14.65 -1.88
N GLU A 86 5.41 -13.81 -1.70
CA GLU A 86 6.72 -14.24 -1.23
C GLU A 86 6.66 -14.82 0.19
N LEU A 87 5.94 -14.16 1.11
CA LEU A 87 5.69 -14.66 2.46
C LEU A 87 4.96 -16.00 2.45
N GLN A 88 3.91 -16.15 1.63
CA GLN A 88 3.20 -17.42 1.48
C GLN A 88 4.12 -18.55 0.98
N ARG A 89 5.02 -18.25 0.01
CA ARG A 89 6.00 -19.21 -0.49
C ARG A 89 6.98 -19.63 0.60
N GLN A 90 7.48 -18.68 1.40
CA GLN A 90 8.39 -18.97 2.50
C GLN A 90 7.73 -19.85 3.57
N LEU A 91 6.48 -19.56 3.95
CA LEU A 91 5.71 -20.37 4.90
C LEU A 91 5.52 -21.81 4.42
N ARG A 92 5.20 -22.01 3.13
CA ARG A 92 5.11 -23.35 2.54
C ARG A 92 6.45 -24.09 2.59
N GLY A 93 7.55 -23.39 2.32
CA GLY A 93 8.91 -23.96 2.42
C GLY A 93 9.24 -24.47 3.82
N LEU A 94 8.89 -23.69 4.86
CA LEU A 94 9.07 -24.10 6.26
C LEU A 94 8.25 -25.35 6.61
N SER A 95 6.98 -25.40 6.16
CA SER A 95 6.12 -26.57 6.37
C SER A 95 6.68 -27.83 5.71
N ASN A 96 7.18 -27.71 4.46
CA ASN A 96 7.81 -28.82 3.75
C ASN A 96 9.09 -29.31 4.45
N ASN A 97 9.91 -28.40 4.96
CA ASN A 97 11.12 -28.75 5.70
C ASN A 97 10.80 -29.50 7.01
N ALA A 98 9.76 -29.06 7.73
CA ALA A 98 9.29 -29.76 8.93
C ALA A 98 8.78 -31.17 8.58
N GLN A 99 8.02 -31.30 7.49
CA GLN A 99 7.55 -32.61 7.00
C GLN A 99 8.71 -33.54 6.64
N ALA A 100 9.72 -33.04 5.91
CA ALA A 100 10.90 -33.81 5.56
C ALA A 100 11.68 -34.26 6.80
N THR A 101 11.89 -33.36 7.76
CA THR A 101 12.57 -33.68 9.03
C THR A 101 11.84 -34.78 9.79
N ASN A 102 10.51 -34.71 9.87
CA ASN A 102 9.68 -35.73 10.50
C ASN A 102 9.74 -37.08 9.75
N ALA A 103 9.76 -37.07 8.42
CA ALA A 103 9.88 -38.27 7.61
C ALA A 103 11.22 -38.99 7.86
N TYR A 104 12.34 -38.24 7.89
CA TYR A 104 13.65 -38.80 8.22
C TYR A 104 13.70 -39.36 9.65
N ALA A 105 13.15 -38.64 10.62
CA ALA A 105 13.08 -39.10 12.00
C ALA A 105 12.28 -40.41 12.15
N ASN A 106 11.17 -40.55 11.41
CA ASN A 106 10.37 -41.77 11.41
C ASN A 106 11.08 -42.93 10.69
N ALA A 107 11.70 -42.68 9.53
CA ALA A 107 12.48 -43.70 8.82
C ALA A 107 13.63 -44.25 9.68
N ALA A 108 14.34 -43.38 10.39
CA ALA A 108 15.41 -43.78 11.32
C ALA A 108 14.92 -44.66 12.48
N ARG A 109 13.67 -44.48 12.96
CA ARG A 109 13.08 -45.33 14.01
C ARG A 109 12.60 -46.68 13.50
N THR A 110 12.11 -46.73 12.25
CA THR A 110 11.51 -47.94 11.68
C THR A 110 12.56 -48.92 11.15
N THR A 111 13.79 -48.46 10.93
CA THR A 111 14.91 -49.27 10.41
C THR A 111 15.77 -49.88 11.54
N ARG A 112 15.27 -49.84 12.78
CA ARG A 112 15.96 -50.33 13.99
C ARG A 112 15.15 -51.46 14.62
#